data_AF-A0A3D8PUZ1-F1
#
_entry.id   AF-A0A3D8PUZ1-F1
#
_cell.length_a   1.000
_cell.length_b   1.000
_cell.length_c   1.000
_cell.angle_alpha   90.00
_cell.angle_beta   90.00
_cell.angle_gamma   90.00
#
_symmetry.space_group_name_H-M   'P 1'
#
loop_
_entity.id
_entity.type
_entity.pdbx_description
1 polymer ?
#
loop_
_entity_poly.entity_id
_entity_poly.type
_entity_poly.pdbx_seq_one_letter_code
_entity_poly.pdbx_strand_id
1 'polypeptide(L)' 'MLIHELVHAFASERNYTPDSVDQLLDFYQNKYIAQEIDIKNYRRIFEYLHKQGAISAFEYKQLEKSI' A
#
# COMPACT_ATOMS: atom_id res chain seq x y z
N MET A 1 13.29 0.61 2.43
CA MET A 1 11.97 0.80 3.04
C MET A 1 11.56 -0.52 3.65
N LEU A 2 11.17 -0.51 4.92
CA LEU A 2 10.87 -1.73 5.67
C LEU A 2 9.38 -1.76 6.01
N ILE A 3 8.74 -2.92 5.89
CA ILE A 3 7.29 -3.06 6.11
C ILE A 3 6.89 -2.66 7.54
N HIS A 4 7.77 -2.84 8.52
CA HIS A 4 7.50 -2.41 9.88
C HIS A 4 7.40 -0.88 10.02
N GLU A 5 8.14 -0.11 9.22
CA GLU A 5 8.03 1.36 9.23
C GLU A 5 6.67 1.79 8.66
N LEU A 6 6.21 1.08 7.63
CA LEU A 6 4.90 1.32 7.02
C LEU A 6 3.77 1.02 8.00
N VAL A 7 3.85 -0.14 8.66
CA VAL A 7 2.91 -0.58 9.70
C VAL A 7 2.93 0.37 10.90
N HIS A 8 4.11 0.81 11.33
CA HIS A 8 4.24 1.73 12.45
C HIS A 8 3.62 3.09 12.15
N ALA A 9 3.86 3.65 10.96
CA ALA A 9 3.23 4.91 10.54
C ALA A 9 1.71 4.78 10.44
N PHE A 10 1.21 3.68 9.87
CA PHE A 10 -0.22 3.38 9.84
C PHE A 10 -0.80 3.29 11.26
N ALA A 11 -0.20 2.48 12.13
CA ALA A 11 -0.69 2.26 13.50
C ALA A 11 -0.63 3.53 14.35
N SER A 12 0.37 4.38 14.15
CA SER A 12 0.50 5.67 14.84
C SER A 12 -0.60 6.65 14.46
N GLU A 13 -1.14 6.59 13.24
CA GLU A 13 -2.21 7.49 12.78
C GLU A 13 -3.61 6.91 12.98
N ARG A 14 -3.77 5.61 12.76
CA ARG A 14 -5.05 4.91 12.80
C ARG A 14 -5.37 4.31 14.16
N ASN A 15 -4.41 4.22 15.09
CA ASN A 15 -4.53 3.55 16.39
C ASN A 15 -4.88 2.05 16.30
N TYR A 16 -4.67 1.41 15.14
CA TYR A 16 -4.79 -0.03 14.96
C TYR A 16 -3.76 -0.53 13.94
N THR A 17 -3.39 -1.80 14.02
CA THR A 17 -2.48 -2.43 13.05
C THR A 17 -3.25 -2.81 11.80
N PRO A 18 -2.67 -2.63 10.61
CA PRO A 18 -3.32 -3.03 9.37
C PRO A 18 -3.46 -4.55 9.33
N ASP A 19 -4.67 -5.05 9.03
CA ASP A 19 -4.96 -6.48 8.95
C ASP A 19 -4.42 -7.11 7.66
N SER A 20 -4.22 -6.30 6.62
CA SER A 20 -3.68 -6.72 5.33
C SER A 20 -2.77 -5.68 4.71
N VAL A 21 -1.93 -6.13 3.78
CA VAL A 21 -1.05 -5.25 2.99
C VAL A 21 -1.87 -4.31 2.08
N ASP A 22 -3.11 -4.67 1.76
CA ASP A 22 -4.04 -3.83 1.02
C ASP A 22 -4.49 -2.61 1.84
N GLN A 23 -4.75 -2.78 3.15
CA GLN A 23 -5.06 -1.64 4.02
C GLN A 23 -3.90 -0.65 4.11
N LEU A 24 -2.64 -1.14 4.09
CA LEU A 24 -1.47 -0.28 3.99
C LEU A 24 -1.46 0.47 2.65
N LEU A 25 -1.76 -0.21 1.56
CA LEU A 25 -1.78 0.40 0.23
C LEU A 25 -2.81 1.53 0.14
N ASP A 26 -4.03 1.29 0.61
CA ASP A 26 -5.11 2.28 0.67
C ASP A 26 -4.73 3.49 1.52
N PHE A 27 -4.08 3.27 2.65
CA PHE A 27 -3.61 4.35 3.52
C PHE A 27 -2.59 5.25 2.81
N TYR A 28 -1.56 4.66 2.20
CA TYR A 28 -0.55 5.44 1.48
C TYR A 28 -1.08 6.07 0.19
N GLN A 29 -2.07 5.47 -0.44
CA GLN A 29 -2.75 6.06 -1.59
C GLN A 29 -3.54 7.31 -1.17
N ASN A 30 -4.24 7.27 -0.04
CA ASN A 30 -4.90 8.46 0.52
C ASN A 30 -3.90 9.57 0.85
N LYS A 31 -2.74 9.23 1.43
CA LYS A 31 -1.67 10.22 1.70
C LYS A 31 -1.15 10.87 0.42
N TYR A 32 -1.01 10.09 -0.66
CA TYR A 32 -0.60 10.63 -1.95
C TYR A 32 -1.65 11.57 -2.54
N ILE A 33 -2.94 11.20 -2.49
CA ILE A 33 -4.04 12.04 -2.94
C ILE A 33 -4.13 13.34 -2.13
N ALA A 34 -3.87 13.26 -0.82
CA ALA A 34 -3.78 14.40 0.08
C ALA A 34 -2.49 15.22 -0.09
N GLN A 35 -1.60 14.83 -1.01
CA GLN A 35 -0.27 15.44 -1.25
C GLN A 35 0.63 15.45 -0.01
N GLU A 36 0.37 14.58 0.97
CA GLU A 36 1.25 14.38 2.14
C GLU A 36 2.53 13.63 1.78
N ILE A 37 2.50 12.85 0.70
CA ILE A 37 3.66 12.16 0.15
C ILE A 37 3.79 12.43 -1.36
N ASP A 38 5.03 12.56 -1.83
CA ASP A 38 5.34 12.71 -3.25
C ASP A 38 5.11 11.40 -4.04
N ILE A 39 4.86 11.54 -5.35
CA ILE A 39 4.68 10.43 -6.28
C ILE A 39 5.86 9.43 -6.26
N LYS A 40 7.10 9.88 -6.04
CA LYS A 40 8.27 8.99 -5.93
C LYS A 40 8.21 8.10 -4.69
N ASN A 41 7.75 8.66 -3.57
CA ASN A 41 7.58 7.92 -2.32
C ASN A 41 6.40 6.95 -2.46
N TYR A 42 5.27 7.42 -2.98
CA TYR A 42 4.11 6.58 -3.25
C TYR A 42 4.45 5.40 -4.16
N ARG A 43 5.15 5.63 -5.28
CA ARG A 43 5.54 4.56 -6.20
C ARG A 43 6.45 3.52 -5.55
N ARG A 44 7.42 3.94 -4.73
CA ARG A 44 8.28 3.01 -3.97
C ARG A 44 7.49 2.17 -2.97
N ILE A 45 6.50 2.78 -2.30
CA ILE A 45 5.62 2.09 -1.36
C ILE A 45 4.75 1.08 -2.09
N PHE A 46 4.13 1.50 -3.19
CA PHE A 46 3.31 0.65 -4.05
C PHE A 46 4.09 -0.58 -4.53
N GLU A 47 5.27 -0.38 -5.14
CA GLU A 47 6.13 -1.47 -5.62
C GLU A 47 6.60 -2.40 -4.49
N TYR A 48 6.84 -1.84 -3.30
CA TYR A 48 7.24 -2.61 -2.13
C TYR A 48 6.11 -3.47 -1.58
N LEU A 49 4.92 -2.89 -1.37
CA LEU A 49 3.73 -3.59 -0.90
C LEU A 49 3.30 -4.66 -1.91
N HIS A 50 3.33 -4.35 -3.20
CA HIS A 50 3.06 -5.29 -4.28
C HIS A 50 4.02 -6.50 -4.29
N LYS A 51 5.31 -6.28 -4.01
CA LYS A 51 6.30 -7.38 -3.87
C LYS A 51 6.09 -8.24 -2.64
N GLN A 52 5.40 -7.73 -1.61
CA GLN A 52 5.05 -8.49 -0.40
C GLN A 52 3.75 -9.28 -0.56
N GLY A 53 3.13 -9.27 -1.75
CA GLY A 53 1.88 -9.97 -2.03
C GLY A 53 0.63 -9.12 -1.82
N ALA A 54 0.74 -7.79 -1.70
CA ALA A 54 -0.43 -6.92 -1.83
C ALA A 54 -0.98 -7.08 -3.24
N ILE A 55 -2.20 -7.61 -3.35
CA ILE A 55 -2.89 -7.68 -4.63
C ILE A 55 -3.66 -6.38 -4.73
N SER A 56 -3.06 -5.39 -5.39
CA SER A 56 -3.83 -4.24 -5.84
C SER A 56 -5.04 -4.78 -6.62
N ALA A 57 -6.24 -4.23 -6.37
CA ALA A 57 -7.44 -4.57 -7.15
C ALA A 57 -7.23 -4.45 -8.68
N PHE A 58 -6.16 -3.78 -9.11
CA PHE A 58 -5.71 -3.71 -10.50
C PHE A 58 -5.13 -5.03 -11.06
N GLU A 59 -4.50 -5.87 -10.23
CA GLU A 59 -3.98 -7.19 -10.66
C GLU A 59 -5.06 -8.27 -10.76
N TYR A 60 -6.16 -8.15 -10.00
CA TYR A 60 -7.31 -9.06 -10.13
C TYR A 60 -7.86 -9.09 -11.57
N LYS A 61 -7.78 -7.96 -12.28
CA LYS A 61 -8.21 -7.86 -13.69
C LYS A 61 -7.26 -8.47 -14.72
N GLN A 62 -5.99 -8.74 -14.38
CA GLN A 62 -5.06 -9.39 -15.30
C GLN A 62 -5.07 -10.92 -15.15
N LEU A 63 -5.39 -11.44 -13.96
CA LEU A 63 -5.48 -12.88 -13.74
C LEU A 63 -6.67 -13.54 -14.47
N GLU A 64 -7.79 -12.82 -14.64
CA GLU A 64 -8.96 -13.32 -15.40
C GLU A 64 -8.74 -13.39 -16.92
N LYS A 65 -7.67 -12.80 -17.46
CA LYS A 65 -7.36 -12.85 -18.91
C LYS A 65 -6.45 -14.00 -19.32
N SER A 66 -6.06 -14.87 -18.38
CA SER A 66 -5.19 -16.03 -18.64
C SER A 66 -5.85 -17.37 -18.26
N ILE A 67 -7.18 -17.39 -18.11
CA ILE A 67 -7.99 -18.61 -17.95
C ILE A 67 -8.90 -18.78 -19.16
#